data_AF-A0AAJ6ZHX7-F1
#
_entry.id   AF-A0AAJ6ZHX7-F1
#
_cell.length_a   1.000
_cell.length_b   1.000
_cell.length_c   1.000
_cell.angle_alpha   90.00
_cell.angle_beta   90.00
_cell.angle_gamma   90.00
#
_symmetry.space_group_name_H-M   'P 1'
#
loop_
_entity.id
_entity.type
_entity.pdbx_description
1 polymer ?
#
loop_
_entity_poly.entity_id
_entity_poly.type
_entity_poly.pdbx_seq_one_letter_code
_entity_poly.pdbx_strand_id
1 'polypeptide(L)'
;MGTRLLQRFLPIINNTFRSRSNLNRHGERIIYAPTNFIAVRNYAKGKDKGKEKKGKSTKIEINPAMMSEVVAVDKIQERCKAAIEKLKDDFAKNLSLRSTTGSIESLPVKFEGKEYELQELAQIVRKNPKSIVINFSSFPQVIPDALKAISKSGLNLNPQQDGTTLFVPVPKVTKEHREALAKNAKALYIKCRDSLKDVQNDFIKKVKKQTGISEDLAFNVTKQITAMCDDYQNEAKSIYETKHVELVGK
;
A
#
# COMPACT_ATOMS: atom_id res chain seq x y z
N MET A 1 -28.99 -20.49 15.40
CA MET A 1 -27.80 -21.31 15.74
C MET A 1 -26.89 -20.48 16.64
N GLY A 2 -26.82 -20.84 17.93
CA GLY A 2 -26.16 -20.04 18.96
C GLY A 2 -24.63 -20.24 19.01
N THR A 3 -23.89 -19.15 19.12
CA THR A 3 -22.43 -19.15 19.31
C THR A 3 -22.08 -19.35 20.78
N ARG A 4 -21.46 -20.49 21.11
CA ARG A 4 -20.87 -20.80 22.42
C ARG A 4 -19.59 -19.97 22.63
N LEU A 5 -19.58 -19.14 23.68
CA LEU A 5 -18.38 -18.45 24.17
C LEU A 5 -17.63 -19.37 25.13
N LEU A 6 -16.41 -19.73 24.74
CA LEU A 6 -15.44 -20.46 25.56
C LEU A 6 -14.97 -19.57 26.73
N GLN A 7 -15.43 -19.86 27.95
CA GLN A 7 -14.80 -19.34 29.16
C GLN A 7 -13.53 -20.13 29.46
N ARG A 8 -12.37 -19.47 29.34
CA ARG A 8 -11.10 -19.94 29.88
C ARG A 8 -11.16 -19.91 31.41
N PHE A 9 -11.06 -21.08 32.03
CA PHE A 9 -10.80 -21.23 33.47
C PHE A 9 -9.35 -20.80 33.78
N LEU A 10 -9.17 -19.91 34.75
CA LEU A 10 -7.89 -19.68 35.43
C LEU A 10 -8.03 -20.13 36.90
N PRO A 11 -6.99 -20.73 37.50
CA PRO A 11 -7.10 -21.39 38.79
C PRO A 11 -7.19 -20.39 39.96
N ILE A 12 -8.00 -20.75 40.95
CA ILE A 12 -8.15 -20.02 42.22
C ILE A 12 -6.97 -20.38 43.13
N ILE A 13 -6.14 -19.39 43.44
CA ILE A 13 -5.09 -19.51 44.46
C ILE A 13 -5.75 -19.37 45.83
N ASN A 14 -5.85 -20.47 46.58
CA ASN A 14 -6.33 -20.46 47.97
C ASN A 14 -5.24 -19.92 48.90
N ASN A 15 -5.44 -18.72 49.42
CA ASN A 15 -4.59 -18.17 50.48
C ASN A 15 -5.21 -18.55 51.84
N THR A 16 -4.65 -19.56 52.50
CA THR A 16 -5.10 -20.03 53.82
C THR A 16 -4.67 -19.04 54.91
N PHE A 17 -5.60 -18.22 55.40
CA PHE A 17 -5.36 -17.35 56.54
C PHE A 17 -5.47 -18.17 57.83
N ARG A 18 -4.35 -18.35 58.53
CA ARG A 18 -4.22 -19.13 59.77
C ARG A 18 -4.83 -18.34 60.94
N SER A 19 -6.00 -18.76 61.42
CA SER A 19 -6.68 -18.10 62.54
C SER A 19 -5.93 -18.34 63.87
N ARG A 20 -5.49 -17.27 64.53
CA ARG A 20 -4.99 -17.31 65.92
C ARG A 20 -6.19 -17.21 66.87
N SER A 21 -6.36 -18.20 67.74
CA SER A 21 -7.41 -18.20 68.77
C SER A 21 -7.06 -17.23 69.90
N ASN A 22 -7.87 -16.19 70.12
CA ASN A 22 -7.84 -15.40 71.34
C ASN A 22 -8.82 -16.01 72.37
N LEU A 23 -8.36 -16.28 73.59
CA LEU A 23 -9.19 -16.66 74.74
C LEU A 23 -9.71 -15.40 75.47
N ASN A 24 -10.95 -15.45 75.97
CA ASN A 24 -11.48 -14.44 76.89
C ASN A 24 -11.14 -14.77 78.36
N ARG A 25 -11.24 -13.76 79.25
CA ARG A 25 -10.81 -13.82 80.66
C ARG A 25 -11.52 -14.84 81.58
N HIS A 26 -12.50 -15.60 81.07
CA HIS A 26 -13.16 -16.69 81.80
C HIS A 26 -12.81 -18.10 81.27
N GLY A 27 -11.78 -18.24 80.44
CA GLY A 27 -11.22 -19.54 80.05
C GLY A 27 -12.01 -20.33 79.00
N GLU A 28 -13.11 -19.79 78.48
CA GLU A 28 -13.87 -20.43 77.41
C GLU A 28 -13.30 -20.09 76.02
N ARG A 29 -13.17 -21.12 75.16
CA ARG A 29 -12.78 -20.97 73.76
C ARG A 29 -13.96 -20.43 72.96
N ILE A 30 -13.85 -19.22 72.44
CA ILE A 30 -14.83 -18.70 71.48
C ILE A 30 -14.55 -19.34 70.12
N ILE A 31 -15.39 -20.28 69.72
CA ILE A 31 -15.37 -20.87 68.38
C ILE A 31 -16.12 -19.92 67.45
N TYR A 32 -15.40 -19.05 66.76
CA TYR A 32 -15.97 -18.35 65.62
C TYR A 32 -16.03 -19.33 64.44
N ALA A 33 -17.23 -19.69 63.98
CA ALA A 33 -17.38 -20.43 62.73
C ALA A 33 -16.76 -19.60 61.59
N PRO A 34 -15.86 -20.16 60.76
CA PRO A 34 -15.29 -19.42 59.65
C PRO A 34 -16.40 -19.19 58.62
N THR A 35 -16.91 -17.97 58.55
CA THR A 35 -17.73 -17.55 57.42
C THR A 35 -16.82 -17.50 56.20
N ASN A 36 -16.99 -18.45 55.28
CA ASN A 36 -16.34 -18.41 53.97
C ASN A 36 -16.91 -17.22 53.19
N PHE A 37 -16.34 -16.04 53.40
CA PHE A 37 -16.53 -14.91 52.51
C PHE A 37 -15.77 -15.21 51.21
N ILE A 38 -16.47 -15.79 50.24
CA ILE A 38 -16.00 -15.81 48.86
C ILE A 38 -16.06 -14.36 48.37
N ALA A 39 -14.91 -13.69 48.33
CA ALA A 39 -14.80 -12.37 47.71
C ALA A 39 -14.96 -12.50 46.20
N VAL A 40 -16.20 -12.55 45.72
CA VAL A 40 -16.51 -12.43 44.29
C VAL A 40 -16.20 -10.99 43.91
N ARG A 41 -15.09 -10.77 43.21
CA ARG A 41 -14.84 -9.49 42.52
C ARG A 41 -15.89 -9.38 41.41
N ASN A 42 -17.00 -8.74 41.72
CA ASN A 42 -17.94 -8.26 40.70
C ASN A 42 -17.23 -7.14 39.94
N TYR A 43 -16.67 -7.46 38.76
CA TYR A 43 -16.24 -6.42 37.83
C TYR A 43 -17.48 -5.61 37.47
N ALA A 44 -17.51 -4.34 37.89
CA ALA A 44 -18.50 -3.39 37.41
C ALA A 44 -18.45 -3.41 35.88
N LYS A 45 -19.54 -3.85 35.24
CA LYS A 45 -19.70 -3.64 33.80
C LYS A 45 -19.60 -2.14 33.58
N GLY A 46 -18.49 -1.70 32.99
CA GLY A 46 -18.35 -0.33 32.53
C GLY A 46 -19.58 0.00 31.69
N LYS A 47 -20.20 1.14 31.97
CA LYS A 47 -21.27 1.71 31.15
C LYS A 47 -20.79 1.61 29.71
N ASP A 48 -21.46 0.77 28.90
CA ASP A 48 -21.23 0.71 27.46
C ASP A 48 -21.43 2.13 26.93
N LYS A 49 -20.34 2.88 26.77
CA LYS A 49 -20.32 3.95 25.79
C LYS A 49 -20.48 3.21 24.48
N GLY A 50 -21.74 3.05 24.06
CA GLY A 50 -22.07 2.59 22.73
C GLY A 50 -21.09 3.29 21.81
N LYS A 51 -20.36 2.50 21.02
CA LYS A 51 -19.59 3.05 19.90
C LYS A 51 -20.61 3.85 19.10
N GLU A 52 -20.62 5.17 19.29
CA GLU A 52 -21.22 6.07 18.34
C GLU A 52 -20.60 5.65 17.02
N LYS A 53 -21.45 5.15 16.12
CA LYS A 53 -21.07 4.96 14.73
C LYS A 53 -20.44 6.28 14.33
N LYS A 54 -19.12 6.31 14.13
CA LYS A 54 -18.41 7.45 13.55
C LYS A 54 -19.29 7.92 12.40
N GLY A 55 -19.91 9.09 12.60
CA GLY A 55 -20.86 9.63 11.66
C GLY A 55 -20.25 9.57 10.28
N LYS A 56 -21.03 9.09 9.31
CA LYS A 56 -20.73 9.18 7.88
C LYS A 56 -20.17 10.59 7.66
N SER A 57 -18.88 10.70 7.31
CA SER A 57 -18.21 11.98 7.15
C SER A 57 -19.07 12.84 6.24
N THR A 58 -19.62 13.92 6.79
CA THR A 58 -20.30 14.95 6.01
C THR A 58 -19.35 15.29 4.89
N LYS A 59 -19.78 15.09 3.63
CA LYS A 59 -18.97 15.42 2.47
C LYS A 59 -18.77 16.93 2.54
N ILE A 60 -17.58 17.36 2.99
CA ILE A 60 -17.26 18.77 3.14
C ILE A 60 -17.20 19.29 1.71
N GLU A 61 -18.17 20.12 1.34
CA GLU A 61 -18.11 20.83 0.07
C GLU A 61 -16.90 21.77 0.13
N ILE A 62 -15.93 21.53 -0.76
CA ILE A 62 -14.71 22.33 -0.85
C ILE A 62 -15.15 23.70 -1.37
N ASN A 63 -15.02 24.74 -0.55
CA ASN A 63 -15.30 26.11 -0.95
C ASN A 63 -13.98 26.82 -1.29
N PRO A 64 -13.58 26.87 -2.57
CA PRO A 64 -12.25 27.34 -2.98
C PRO A 64 -11.98 28.80 -2.62
N ALA A 65 -13.03 29.64 -2.54
CA ALA A 65 -12.90 31.07 -2.23
C ALA A 65 -12.37 31.31 -0.80
N MET A 66 -12.84 30.55 0.19
CA MET A 66 -12.39 30.69 1.57
C MET A 66 -10.97 30.15 1.80
N MET A 67 -10.55 29.19 0.97
CA MET A 67 -9.20 28.65 1.05
C MET A 67 -8.17 29.58 0.41
N SER A 68 -8.51 30.23 -0.72
CA SER A 68 -7.55 31.07 -1.45
C SER A 68 -7.10 32.30 -0.68
N GLU A 69 -7.92 32.80 0.23
CA GLU A 69 -7.59 33.94 1.10
C GLU A 69 -6.46 33.63 2.09
N VAL A 70 -6.35 32.36 2.51
CA VAL A 70 -5.42 31.94 3.57
C VAL A 70 -4.24 31.16 3.00
N VAL A 71 -4.47 30.29 2.01
CA VAL A 71 -3.45 29.42 1.42
C VAL A 71 -3.61 29.35 -0.11
N ALA A 72 -2.49 29.33 -0.82
CA ALA A 72 -2.47 29.05 -2.26
C ALA A 72 -2.93 27.60 -2.55
N VAL A 73 -4.21 27.44 -2.86
CA VAL A 73 -4.87 26.16 -3.17
C VAL A 73 -4.19 25.47 -4.35
N ASP A 74 -3.81 26.23 -5.37
CA ASP A 74 -3.16 25.73 -6.58
C ASP A 74 -1.89 24.94 -6.26
N LYS A 75 -1.07 25.45 -5.33
CA LYS A 75 0.17 24.78 -4.90
C LYS A 75 -0.09 23.45 -4.18
N ILE A 76 -1.20 23.32 -3.47
CA ILE A 76 -1.59 22.06 -2.83
C ILE A 76 -2.00 21.07 -3.93
N GLN A 77 -2.84 21.50 -4.87
CA GLN A 77 -3.30 20.67 -5.98
C GLN A 77 -2.14 20.20 -6.87
N GLU A 78 -1.22 21.09 -7.24
CA GLU A 78 -0.02 20.75 -8.03
C GLU A 78 0.82 19.68 -7.34
N ARG A 79 1.10 19.83 -6.04
CA ARG A 79 1.89 18.85 -5.29
C ARG A 79 1.19 17.51 -5.15
N CYS A 80 -0.13 17.52 -4.92
CA CYS A 80 -0.92 16.29 -4.88
C CYS A 80 -0.96 15.60 -6.25
N LYS A 81 -1.18 16.34 -7.34
CA LYS A 81 -1.16 15.81 -8.72
C LYS A 81 0.20 15.23 -9.06
N ALA A 82 1.29 15.92 -8.74
CA ALA A 82 2.65 15.42 -8.98
C ALA A 82 2.93 14.10 -8.21
N ALA A 83 2.39 13.94 -6.99
CA ALA A 83 2.50 12.68 -6.26
C ALA A 83 1.75 11.53 -6.96
N ILE A 84 0.55 11.81 -7.51
CA ILE A 84 -0.23 10.83 -8.28
C ILE A 84 0.45 10.48 -9.61
N GLU A 85 0.98 11.46 -10.33
CA GLU A 85 1.72 11.22 -11.58
C GLU A 85 2.96 10.37 -11.34
N LYS A 86 3.72 10.69 -10.28
CA LYS A 86 4.87 9.87 -9.87
C LYS A 86 4.47 8.43 -9.55
N LEU A 87 3.34 8.22 -8.87
CA LEU A 87 2.82 6.87 -8.60
C LEU A 87 2.49 6.13 -9.91
N LYS A 88 1.86 6.81 -10.89
CA LYS A 88 1.54 6.23 -12.20
C LYS A 88 2.82 5.84 -12.97
N ASP A 89 3.82 6.69 -12.95
CA ASP A 89 5.13 6.43 -13.57
C ASP A 89 5.86 5.27 -12.90
N ASP A 90 5.89 5.24 -11.56
CA ASP A 90 6.51 4.17 -10.79
C ASP A 90 5.82 2.83 -11.07
N PHE A 91 4.49 2.83 -11.22
CA PHE A 91 3.74 1.65 -11.62
C PHE A 91 4.04 1.21 -13.05
N ALA A 92 4.13 2.13 -14.00
CA ALA A 92 4.46 1.83 -15.39
C ALA A 92 5.87 1.21 -15.52
N LYS A 93 6.84 1.72 -14.75
CA LYS A 93 8.25 1.26 -14.80
C LYS A 93 8.50 -0.04 -14.05
N ASN A 94 7.93 -0.20 -12.86
CA ASN A 94 8.32 -1.29 -11.95
C ASN A 94 7.34 -2.47 -11.93
N LEU A 95 6.10 -2.31 -12.37
CA LEU A 95 5.03 -3.30 -12.18
C LEU A 95 4.53 -3.95 -13.47
N SER A 96 5.36 -4.01 -14.50
CA SER A 96 4.98 -4.67 -15.74
C SER A 96 4.98 -6.19 -15.60
N LEU A 97 3.79 -6.82 -15.67
CA LEU A 97 3.62 -8.28 -15.66
C LEU A 97 4.14 -8.98 -16.91
N ARG A 98 4.13 -8.25 -18.02
CA ARG A 98 4.68 -8.71 -19.30
C ARG A 98 5.99 -7.96 -19.48
N SER A 99 7.05 -8.64 -19.90
CA SER A 99 8.09 -7.99 -20.68
C SER A 99 7.36 -7.27 -21.81
N THR A 100 7.23 -5.95 -21.69
CA THR A 100 6.65 -5.14 -22.75
C THR A 100 7.55 -5.34 -23.95
N THR A 101 6.97 -5.44 -25.13
CA THR A 101 7.76 -5.48 -26.36
C THR A 101 8.75 -4.31 -26.38
N GLY A 102 8.35 -3.17 -25.81
CA GLY A 102 9.19 -2.00 -25.48
C GLY A 102 10.54 -2.30 -24.84
N SER A 103 10.65 -3.23 -23.88
CA SER A 103 11.95 -3.56 -23.26
C SER A 103 12.91 -4.26 -24.22
N ILE A 104 12.37 -4.94 -25.24
CA ILE A 104 13.15 -5.59 -26.30
C ILE A 104 13.42 -4.59 -27.42
N GLU A 105 12.46 -3.73 -27.74
CA GLU A 105 12.57 -2.64 -28.73
C GLU A 105 13.69 -1.65 -28.38
N SER A 106 13.76 -1.20 -27.13
CA SER A 106 14.78 -0.24 -26.65
C SER A 106 16.12 -0.90 -26.30
N LEU A 107 16.34 -2.16 -26.68
CA LEU A 107 17.57 -2.87 -26.35
C LEU A 107 18.71 -2.37 -27.24
N PRO A 108 19.83 -1.86 -26.66
CA PRO A 108 20.95 -1.42 -27.46
C PRO A 108 21.69 -2.63 -28.06
N VAL A 109 21.89 -2.59 -29.37
CA VAL A 109 22.66 -3.57 -30.15
C VAL A 109 23.80 -2.87 -30.84
N LYS A 110 25.00 -3.41 -30.70
CA LYS A 110 26.18 -2.91 -31.41
C LYS A 110 26.23 -3.55 -32.78
N PHE A 111 26.21 -2.72 -33.82
CA PHE A 111 26.34 -3.13 -35.20
C PHE A 111 27.33 -2.19 -35.90
N GLU A 112 28.35 -2.75 -36.56
CA GLU A 112 29.37 -1.99 -37.32
C GLU A 112 30.03 -0.85 -36.53
N GLY A 113 30.28 -1.06 -35.23
CA GLY A 113 30.96 -0.10 -34.36
C GLY A 113 30.07 1.03 -33.83
N LYS A 114 28.78 1.05 -34.17
CA LYS A 114 27.77 1.97 -33.63
C LYS A 114 26.73 1.21 -32.81
N GLU A 115 26.08 1.92 -31.90
CA GLU A 115 25.02 1.39 -31.04
C GLU A 115 23.68 1.88 -31.58
N TYR A 116 22.77 0.93 -31.83
CA TYR A 116 21.42 1.18 -32.36
C TYR A 116 20.40 0.50 -31.47
N GLU A 117 19.16 0.98 -31.49
CA GLU A 117 18.07 0.27 -30.83
C GLU A 117 17.60 -0.90 -31.70
N LEU A 118 17.17 -2.00 -31.06
CA LEU A 118 16.74 -3.18 -31.79
C LEU A 118 15.52 -2.89 -32.69
N GLN A 119 14.67 -1.93 -32.32
CA GLN A 119 13.54 -1.47 -33.14
C GLN A 119 13.97 -0.85 -34.48
N GLU A 120 15.14 -0.22 -34.55
CA GLU A 120 15.65 0.41 -35.77
C GLU A 120 16.21 -0.63 -36.76
N LEU A 121 16.72 -1.74 -36.21
CA LEU A 121 17.39 -2.80 -36.96
C LEU A 121 16.44 -3.93 -37.39
N ALA A 122 15.30 -4.07 -36.72
CA ALA A 122 14.37 -5.18 -36.94
C ALA A 122 12.91 -4.81 -36.64
N GLN A 123 11.99 -5.51 -37.30
CA GLN A 123 10.57 -5.40 -37.03
C GLN A 123 10.18 -6.36 -35.90
N ILE A 124 9.71 -5.82 -34.77
CA ILE A 124 9.31 -6.62 -33.61
C ILE A 124 7.79 -6.74 -33.57
N VAL A 125 7.29 -7.98 -33.62
CA VAL A 125 5.85 -8.29 -33.64
C VAL A 125 5.53 -9.33 -32.58
N ARG A 126 4.49 -9.06 -31.78
CA ARG A 126 4.00 -10.03 -30.81
C ARG A 126 3.02 -11.00 -31.47
N LYS A 127 3.49 -12.21 -31.82
CA LYS A 127 2.65 -13.26 -32.40
C LYS A 127 1.67 -13.86 -31.39
N ASN A 128 2.15 -14.20 -30.19
CA ASN A 128 1.32 -14.77 -29.12
C ASN A 128 1.69 -14.13 -27.76
N PRO A 129 0.84 -14.26 -26.71
CA PRO A 129 1.20 -13.82 -25.37
C PRO A 129 2.52 -14.41 -24.85
N LYS A 130 2.87 -15.62 -25.32
CA LYS A 130 4.04 -16.41 -24.94
C LYS A 130 5.21 -16.32 -25.94
N SER A 131 5.04 -15.66 -27.09
CA SER A 131 6.11 -15.59 -28.09
C SER A 131 6.12 -14.25 -28.82
N ILE A 132 7.32 -13.66 -28.89
CA ILE A 132 7.63 -12.47 -29.67
C ILE A 132 8.43 -12.91 -30.88
N VAL A 133 8.19 -12.28 -32.02
CA VAL A 133 8.85 -12.57 -33.29
C VAL A 133 9.58 -11.30 -33.70
N ILE A 134 10.87 -11.43 -33.97
CA ILE A 134 11.72 -10.31 -34.41
C ILE A 134 12.20 -10.64 -35.82
N ASN A 135 11.82 -9.82 -36.78
CA ASN A 135 12.15 -10.03 -38.18
C ASN A 135 13.29 -9.11 -38.62
N PHE A 136 14.40 -9.71 -39.05
CA PHE A 136 15.62 -9.03 -39.50
C PHE A 136 15.76 -9.02 -41.02
N SER A 137 14.65 -9.09 -41.78
CA SER A 137 14.68 -9.15 -43.26
C SER A 137 15.51 -8.03 -43.90
N SER A 138 15.59 -6.86 -43.28
CA SER A 138 16.41 -5.74 -43.75
C SER A 138 17.92 -5.91 -43.48
N PHE A 139 18.29 -6.54 -42.37
CA PHE A 139 19.68 -6.68 -41.93
C PHE A 139 19.96 -8.06 -41.27
N PRO A 140 20.03 -9.15 -42.05
CA PRO A 140 20.27 -10.50 -41.52
C PRO A 140 21.61 -10.66 -40.78
N GLN A 141 22.60 -9.82 -41.11
CA GLN A 141 23.93 -9.82 -40.48
C GLN A 141 23.92 -9.37 -39.01
N VAL A 142 22.86 -8.71 -38.55
CA VAL A 142 22.72 -8.19 -37.17
C VAL A 142 22.28 -9.28 -36.18
N ILE A 143 21.67 -10.36 -36.68
CA ILE A 143 21.11 -11.45 -35.88
C ILE A 143 22.06 -11.97 -34.77
N PRO A 144 23.34 -12.29 -35.03
CA PRO A 144 24.23 -12.80 -33.98
C PRO A 144 24.51 -11.80 -32.86
N ASP A 145 24.57 -10.50 -33.18
CA ASP A 145 24.80 -9.45 -32.18
C ASP A 145 23.52 -9.15 -31.39
N ALA A 146 22.36 -9.17 -32.04
CA ALA A 146 21.07 -9.10 -31.37
C ALA A 146 20.84 -10.28 -30.41
N LEU A 147 21.24 -11.50 -30.79
CA LEU A 147 21.13 -12.69 -29.95
C LEU A 147 21.97 -12.55 -28.67
N LYS A 148 23.22 -12.08 -28.81
CA LYS A 148 24.09 -11.77 -27.66
C LYS A 148 23.52 -10.64 -26.80
N ALA A 149 22.97 -9.58 -27.40
CA ALA A 149 22.38 -8.47 -26.67
C ALA A 149 21.18 -8.94 -25.84
N ILE A 150 20.28 -9.74 -26.43
CA ILE A 150 19.11 -10.28 -25.74
C ILE A 150 19.53 -11.18 -24.57
N SER A 151 20.53 -12.05 -24.74
CA SER A 151 21.03 -12.87 -23.64
C SER A 151 21.71 -12.05 -22.54
N LYS A 152 22.39 -10.95 -22.88
CA LYS A 152 23.05 -10.04 -21.91
C LYS A 152 22.09 -9.08 -21.21
N SER A 153 20.92 -8.82 -21.78
CA SER A 153 19.93 -7.86 -21.27
C SER A 153 19.38 -8.16 -19.87
N GLY A 154 19.65 -9.36 -19.32
CA GLY A 154 19.12 -9.80 -18.03
C GLY A 154 17.64 -10.18 -18.08
N LEU A 155 17.02 -10.19 -19.27
CA LEU A 155 15.62 -10.58 -19.44
C LEU A 155 15.39 -12.10 -19.32
N ASN A 156 16.45 -12.90 -19.20
CA ASN A 156 16.40 -14.37 -19.09
C ASN A 156 15.53 -15.03 -20.18
N LEU A 157 15.60 -14.48 -21.40
CA LEU A 157 14.91 -15.00 -22.58
C LEU A 157 15.86 -15.89 -23.37
N ASN A 158 15.32 -16.96 -23.96
CA ASN A 158 16.09 -17.87 -24.82
C ASN A 158 15.63 -17.75 -26.29
N PRO A 159 16.16 -16.78 -27.05
CA PRO A 159 15.75 -16.56 -28.42
C PRO A 159 16.22 -17.71 -29.35
N GLN A 160 15.35 -18.16 -30.25
CA GLN A 160 15.63 -19.19 -31.25
C GLN A 160 15.61 -18.59 -32.65
N GLN A 161 16.68 -18.77 -33.42
CA GLN A 161 16.76 -18.30 -34.79
C GLN A 161 16.09 -19.28 -35.76
N ASP A 162 15.35 -18.74 -36.73
CA ASP A 162 14.76 -19.44 -37.87
C ASP A 162 14.95 -18.56 -39.13
N GLY A 163 15.99 -18.86 -39.91
CA GLY A 163 16.37 -18.05 -41.08
C GLY A 163 16.65 -16.59 -40.70
N THR A 164 15.82 -15.68 -41.23
CA THR A 164 15.88 -14.22 -41.00
C THR A 164 15.03 -13.75 -39.82
N THR A 165 14.37 -14.67 -39.10
CA THR A 165 13.45 -14.38 -38.00
C THR A 165 13.97 -14.97 -36.69
N LEU A 166 13.75 -14.25 -35.58
CA LEU A 166 14.09 -14.68 -34.24
C LEU A 166 12.82 -14.85 -33.42
N PHE A 167 12.62 -16.05 -32.87
CA PHE A 167 11.54 -16.39 -31.97
C PHE A 167 11.98 -16.26 -30.52
N VAL A 168 11.38 -15.33 -29.79
CA VAL A 168 11.69 -15.10 -28.38
C VAL A 168 10.54 -15.64 -27.52
N PRO A 169 10.71 -16.81 -26.86
CA PRO A 169 9.73 -17.33 -25.93
C PRO A 169 9.72 -16.46 -24.66
N VAL A 170 8.56 -15.97 -24.28
CA VAL A 170 8.36 -15.21 -23.04
C VAL A 170 7.96 -16.19 -21.95
N PRO A 171 8.76 -16.35 -20.87
CA PRO A 171 8.41 -17.20 -19.75
C PRO A 171 7.06 -16.83 -19.15
N LYS A 172 6.34 -17.81 -18.63
CA LYS A 172 5.12 -17.52 -17.86
C LYS A 172 5.53 -16.86 -16.55
N VAL A 173 4.90 -15.73 -16.21
CA VAL A 173 4.98 -15.18 -14.86
C VAL A 173 4.43 -16.18 -13.85
N THR A 174 5.30 -16.68 -12.98
CA THR A 174 4.93 -17.59 -11.88
C THR A 174 4.07 -16.87 -10.85
N LYS A 175 3.33 -17.63 -10.04
CA LYS A 175 2.51 -17.07 -8.96
C LYS A 175 3.36 -16.27 -7.97
N GLU A 176 4.54 -16.79 -7.62
CA GLU A 176 5.51 -16.13 -6.75
C GLU A 176 5.95 -14.76 -7.30
N HIS A 177 6.20 -14.66 -8.60
CA HIS A 177 6.57 -13.40 -9.24
C HIS A 177 5.42 -12.39 -9.22
N ARG A 178 4.18 -12.83 -9.47
CA ARG A 178 2.99 -11.96 -9.35
C ARG A 178 2.80 -11.45 -7.92
N GLU A 179 3.00 -12.32 -6.92
CA GLU A 179 2.94 -11.93 -5.51
C GLU A 179 4.05 -10.95 -5.12
N ALA A 180 5.26 -11.13 -5.65
CA ALA A 180 6.36 -10.19 -5.46
C ALA A 180 6.04 -8.81 -6.06
N LEU A 181 5.50 -8.76 -7.28
CA LEU A 181 5.05 -7.52 -7.92
C LEU A 181 3.92 -6.86 -7.12
N ALA A 182 2.94 -7.62 -6.64
CA ALA A 182 1.86 -7.09 -5.80
C ALA A 182 2.38 -6.48 -4.48
N LYS A 183 3.38 -7.11 -3.84
CA LYS A 183 4.06 -6.54 -2.66
C LYS A 183 4.78 -5.24 -2.99
N ASN A 184 5.47 -5.18 -4.14
CA ASN A 184 6.15 -3.96 -4.58
C ASN A 184 5.14 -2.84 -4.88
N ALA A 185 4.02 -3.16 -5.53
CA ALA A 185 2.94 -2.21 -5.80
C ALA A 185 2.41 -1.58 -4.51
N LYS A 186 2.23 -2.40 -3.47
CA LYS A 186 1.80 -1.93 -2.15
C LYS A 186 2.84 -1.00 -1.52
N ALA A 187 4.14 -1.31 -1.64
CA ALA A 187 5.20 -0.45 -1.13
C ALA A 187 5.23 0.93 -1.82
N LEU A 188 5.08 0.96 -3.15
CA LEU A 188 5.00 2.20 -3.94
C LEU A 188 3.74 3.03 -3.58
N TYR A 189 2.59 2.38 -3.41
CA TYR A 189 1.37 3.03 -2.94
C TYR A 189 1.55 3.66 -1.54
N ILE A 190 2.18 2.94 -0.60
CA ILE A 190 2.46 3.47 0.74
C ILE A 190 3.33 4.74 0.65
N LYS A 191 4.39 4.73 -0.16
CA LYS A 191 5.23 5.91 -0.39
C LYS A 191 4.44 7.10 -0.93
N CYS A 192 3.55 6.88 -1.90
CA CYS A 192 2.69 7.94 -2.44
C CYS A 192 1.72 8.48 -1.37
N ARG A 193 1.08 7.60 -0.60
CA ARG A 193 0.18 7.99 0.49
C ARG A 193 0.90 8.82 1.54
N ASP A 194 2.10 8.40 1.93
CA ASP A 194 2.90 9.11 2.93
C ASP A 194 3.33 10.48 2.37
N SER A 195 3.71 10.57 1.09
CA SER A 195 3.97 11.87 0.43
C SER A 195 2.75 12.79 0.41
N LEU A 196 1.55 12.27 0.16
CA LEU A 196 0.30 13.05 0.25
C LEU A 196 0.04 13.55 1.68
N LYS A 197 0.35 12.74 2.69
CA LYS A 197 0.26 13.13 4.11
C LYS A 197 1.28 14.19 4.48
N ASP A 198 2.48 14.12 3.94
CA ASP A 198 3.52 15.14 4.16
C ASP A 198 3.07 16.48 3.57
N VAL A 199 2.53 16.49 2.35
CA VAL A 199 1.94 17.68 1.72
C VAL A 199 0.83 18.26 2.61
N GLN A 200 -0.11 17.42 3.05
CA GLN A 200 -1.19 17.84 3.95
C GLN A 200 -0.64 18.50 5.23
N ASN A 201 0.29 17.84 5.91
CA ASN A 201 0.89 18.32 7.16
C ASN A 201 1.65 19.63 6.98
N ASP A 202 2.37 19.78 5.88
CA ASP A 202 3.13 20.99 5.57
C ASP A 202 2.22 22.21 5.40
N PHE A 203 1.11 22.06 4.68
CA PHE A 203 0.15 23.15 4.50
C PHE A 203 -0.63 23.46 5.78
N ILE A 204 -1.03 22.44 6.56
CA ILE A 204 -1.66 22.67 7.87
C ILE A 204 -0.71 23.41 8.82
N LYS A 205 0.58 23.08 8.83
CA LYS A 205 1.59 23.81 9.62
C LYS A 205 1.72 25.27 9.17
N LYS A 206 1.59 25.57 7.87
CA LYS A 206 1.61 26.95 7.36
C LYS A 206 0.41 27.76 7.83
N VAL A 207 -0.80 27.18 7.75
CA VAL A 207 -2.03 27.81 8.27
C VAL A 207 -1.88 28.16 9.75
N LYS A 208 -1.36 27.23 10.56
CA LYS A 208 -1.15 27.45 12.01
C LYS A 208 -0.09 28.50 12.34
N LYS A 209 0.84 28.79 11.42
CA LYS A 209 1.91 29.77 11.62
C LYS A 209 1.52 31.19 11.17
N GLN A 210 0.47 31.33 10.36
CA GLN A 210 0.01 32.64 9.94
C GLN A 210 -0.61 33.37 11.12
N THR A 211 -0.16 34.61 11.33
CA THR A 211 -0.72 35.53 12.32
C THR A 211 -1.83 36.35 11.67
N GLY A 212 -2.86 36.72 12.45
CA GLY A 212 -3.96 37.57 11.98
C GLY A 212 -5.18 36.86 11.39
N ILE A 213 -5.27 35.53 11.51
CA ILE A 213 -6.46 34.75 11.10
C ILE A 213 -7.25 34.36 12.35
N SER A 214 -8.58 34.41 12.26
CA SER A 214 -9.48 33.90 13.31
C SER A 214 -9.30 32.38 13.51
N GLU A 215 -9.38 31.90 14.75
CA GLU A 215 -9.24 30.48 15.08
C GLU A 215 -10.28 29.60 14.33
N ASP A 216 -11.51 30.11 14.21
CA ASP A 216 -12.58 29.44 13.46
C ASP A 216 -12.26 29.32 11.95
N LEU A 217 -11.69 30.37 11.36
CA LEU A 217 -11.27 30.35 9.95
C LEU A 217 -10.12 29.36 9.74
N ALA A 218 -9.11 29.39 10.61
CA ALA A 218 -7.98 28.45 10.55
C ALA A 218 -8.43 26.99 10.68
N PHE A 219 -9.40 26.72 11.55
CA PHE A 219 -9.99 25.39 11.72
C PHE A 219 -10.76 24.95 10.47
N ASN A 220 -11.56 25.84 9.87
CA ASN A 220 -12.31 25.54 8.64
C ASN A 220 -11.39 25.30 7.44
N VAL A 221 -10.35 26.12 7.27
CA VAL A 221 -9.33 25.92 6.22
C VAL A 221 -8.60 24.59 6.41
N THR A 222 -8.22 24.25 7.65
CA THR A 222 -7.57 22.97 7.96
C THR A 222 -8.45 21.76 7.58
N LYS A 223 -9.76 21.85 7.83
CA LYS A 223 -10.73 20.83 7.41
C LYS A 223 -10.81 20.71 5.89
N GLN A 224 -10.85 21.83 5.19
CA GLN A 224 -10.93 21.83 3.73
C GLN A 224 -9.66 21.29 3.07
N ILE A 225 -8.46 21.65 3.57
CA ILE A 225 -7.18 21.06 3.13
C ILE A 225 -7.21 19.54 3.32
N THR A 226 -7.70 19.09 4.48
CA THR A 226 -7.79 17.65 4.79
C THR A 226 -8.74 16.93 3.84
N ALA A 227 -9.93 17.49 3.60
CA ALA A 227 -10.90 16.92 2.65
C ALA A 227 -10.29 16.80 1.23
N MET A 228 -9.63 17.86 0.75
CA MET A 228 -9.01 17.85 -0.58
C MET A 228 -7.89 16.79 -0.68
N CYS A 229 -7.01 16.70 0.31
CA CYS A 229 -5.95 15.68 0.32
C CYS A 229 -6.50 14.26 0.48
N ASP A 230 -7.64 14.07 1.15
CA ASP A 230 -8.29 12.77 1.29
C ASP A 230 -8.93 12.32 -0.05
N ASP A 231 -9.43 13.24 -0.88
CA ASP A 231 -9.90 12.92 -2.24
C ASP A 231 -8.75 12.37 -3.12
N TYR A 232 -7.58 13.01 -3.10
CA TYR A 232 -6.40 12.50 -3.82
C TYR A 232 -5.88 11.16 -3.25
N GLN A 233 -5.99 10.93 -1.93
CA GLN A 233 -5.67 9.63 -1.35
C GLN A 233 -6.64 8.53 -1.84
N ASN A 234 -7.92 8.85 -1.99
CA ASN A 234 -8.91 7.93 -2.55
C ASN A 234 -8.63 7.62 -4.02
N GLU A 235 -8.22 8.62 -4.81
CA GLU A 235 -7.76 8.42 -6.18
C GLU A 235 -6.55 7.48 -6.23
N ALA A 236 -5.50 7.76 -5.44
CA ALA A 236 -4.31 6.91 -5.34
C ALA A 236 -4.67 5.46 -4.99
N LYS A 237 -5.63 5.28 -4.07
CA LYS A 237 -6.12 3.97 -3.66
C LYS A 237 -6.85 3.26 -4.80
N SER A 238 -7.71 3.95 -5.56
CA SER A 238 -8.41 3.39 -6.72
C SER A 238 -7.43 2.94 -7.81
N ILE A 239 -6.40 3.74 -8.09
CA ILE A 239 -5.33 3.39 -9.04
C ILE A 239 -4.59 2.13 -8.56
N TYR A 240 -4.23 2.08 -7.27
CA TYR A 240 -3.58 0.91 -6.67
C TYR A 240 -4.46 -0.35 -6.75
N GLU A 241 -5.75 -0.27 -6.41
CA GLU A 241 -6.66 -1.41 -6.45
C GLU A 241 -6.82 -1.96 -7.87
N THR A 242 -6.98 -1.08 -8.86
CA THR A 242 -7.04 -1.45 -10.27
C THR A 242 -5.78 -2.22 -10.69
N LYS A 243 -4.60 -1.69 -10.34
CA LYS A 243 -3.32 -2.33 -10.64
C LYS A 243 -3.12 -3.62 -9.88
N HIS A 244 -3.51 -3.70 -8.62
CA HIS A 244 -3.38 -4.90 -7.81
C HIS A 244 -4.21 -6.06 -8.39
N VAL A 245 -5.44 -5.79 -8.84
CA VAL A 245 -6.29 -6.79 -9.52
C VAL A 245 -5.65 -7.26 -10.83
N GLU A 246 -5.05 -6.34 -11.60
CA GLU A 246 -4.29 -6.69 -12.81
C GLU A 246 -3.11 -7.63 -12.50
N LEU A 247 -2.35 -7.35 -11.43
CA LEU A 247 -1.15 -8.10 -11.03
C LEU A 247 -1.43 -9.52 -10.54
N VAL A 248 -2.40 -9.67 -9.63
CA VAL A 248 -2.70 -10.96 -9.02
C VAL A 248 -3.50 -11.84 -9.99
N GLY A 249 -4.33 -11.22 -10.83
CA GLY A 249 -5.33 -11.92 -11.64
C GLY A 249 -6.43 -12.52 -10.74
N LYS A 250 -7.59 -12.82 -11.33
CA LYS A 250 -8.55 -13.73 -10.68
C LYS A 250 -8.11 -15.17 -10.90
#